data_AF-A0A934ZYX2-F1
#
_entry.id   AF-A0A934ZYX2-F1
#
_cell.length_a   1.000
_cell.length_b   1.000
_cell.length_c   1.000
_cell.angle_alpha   90.00
_cell.angle_beta   90.00
_cell.angle_gamma   90.00
#
_symmetry.space_group_name_H-M   'P 1'
#
loop_
_entity.id
_entity.type
_entity.pdbx_description
1 polymer ?
#
loop_
_entity_poly.entity_id
_entity_poly.type
_entity_poly.pdbx_seq_one_letter_code
_entity_poly.pdbx_strand_id
1 'polypeptide(L)' 'MAVPIMIDERVLAAVTIRFSGAAVPLKLAIERFLPKLRDSAQRIRQAFGEQQRDPPHLHHRPAQIR' A
#
# COMPACT_ATOMS: atom_id res chain seq x y z
N MET A 1 8.55 -10.75 1.46
CA MET A 1 7.17 -11.09 1.88
C MET A 1 6.26 -9.94 1.51
N ALA A 2 5.04 -10.19 1.05
CA ALA A 2 4.13 -9.15 0.60
C ALA A 2 2.69 -9.41 1.07
N VAL A 3 1.90 -8.34 1.19
CA VAL A 3 0.45 -8.38 1.39
C VAL A 3 -0.24 -7.50 0.36
N PRO A 4 -1.42 -7.90 -0.16
CA PRO A 4 -2.15 -7.09 -1.12
C PRO A 4 -2.85 -5.91 -0.45
N ILE A 5 -3.01 -4.83 -1.19
CA ILE A 5 -3.93 -3.73 -0.88
C ILE A 5 -5.17 -3.95 -1.76
N MET A 6 -6.27 -4.32 -1.13
CA MET A 6 -7.54 -4.60 -1.82
C MET A 6 -8.40 -3.34 -1.86
N ILE A 7 -9.03 -3.09 -3.01
CA ILE A 7 -10.13 -2.13 -3.16
C ILE A 7 -11.29 -2.89 -3.78
N ASP A 8 -12.40 -2.94 -3.06
CA ASP A 8 -13.49 -3.86 -3.32
C ASP A 8 -12.91 -5.28 -3.50
N GLU A 9 -13.15 -5.90 -4.66
CA GLU A 9 -12.66 -7.23 -5.01
C GLU A 9 -11.43 -7.22 -5.92
N ARG A 10 -10.72 -6.09 -6.02
CA ARG A 10 -9.55 -5.92 -6.90
C ARG A 10 -8.29 -5.60 -6.11
N VAL A 11 -7.17 -6.15 -6.57
CA VAL A 11 -5.85 -5.78 -6.08
C VAL A 11 -5.45 -4.45 -6.70
N LEU A 12 -5.23 -3.43 -5.87
CA LEU A 12 -4.70 -2.14 -6.30
C LEU A 12 -3.16 -2.18 -6.39
N ALA A 13 -2.54 -2.71 -5.33
CA ALA A 13 -1.09 -2.71 -5.13
C ALA A 13 -0.70 -3.78 -4.11
N ALA A 14 0.61 -3.89 -3.81
CA ALA A 14 1.12 -4.76 -2.76
C ALA A 14 2.15 -4.03 -1.89
N VAL A 15 2.06 -4.21 -0.57
CA VAL A 15 3.10 -3.77 0.38
C VAL A 15 4.06 -4.90 0.60
N THR A 16 5.36 -4.66 0.35
CA THR A 16 6.40 -5.66 0.44
C THR A 16 7.46 -5.26 1.47
N ILE A 17 7.92 -6.22 2.25
CA ILE A 17 9.15 -6.10 3.06
C ILE A 17 10.21 -7.08 2.57
N ARG A 18 11.47 -6.61 2.57
CA ARG A 18 12.67 -7.42 2.35
C ARG A 18 13.50 -7.43 3.63
N PHE A 19 14.04 -8.60 3.97
CA PHE A 19 14.92 -8.78 5.12
C PHE A 19 15.94 -9.88 4.78
N SER A 20 17.08 -9.87 5.46
CA SER A 20 18.10 -10.91 5.32
C SER A 20 17.69 -12.15 6.12
N GLY A 21 17.65 -13.32 5.46
CA GLY A 21 17.35 -14.59 6.13
C GLY A 21 18.41 -15.02 7.16
N ALA A 22 19.65 -14.53 7.01
CA ALA A 22 20.72 -14.74 8.00
C ALA A 22 20.51 -13.89 9.27
N ALA A 23 19.81 -12.76 9.17
CA ALA A 23 19.55 -11.87 10.30
C ALA A 23 18.19 -12.14 10.96
N VAL A 24 17.20 -12.59 10.19
CA VAL A 24 15.84 -12.82 10.68
C VAL A 24 15.30 -14.16 10.17
N PRO A 25 15.09 -15.14 11.06
CA PRO A 25 14.44 -16.39 10.69
C PRO A 25 13.01 -16.17 10.17
N LEU A 26 12.60 -16.96 9.18
CA LEU A 26 11.31 -16.79 8.51
C LEU A 26 10.11 -16.82 9.47
N LYS A 27 10.11 -17.75 10.45
CA LYS A 27 9.04 -17.87 11.44
C LYS A 27 8.86 -16.57 12.23
N LEU A 28 9.96 -16.01 12.73
CA LEU A 28 9.97 -14.75 13.46
C LEU A 28 9.53 -13.59 12.56
N ALA A 29 9.98 -13.56 11.30
CA ALA A 29 9.56 -12.56 10.33
C ALA A 29 8.05 -12.60 10.08
N ILE A 30 7.44 -13.78 9.95
CA ILE A 30 5.99 -13.93 9.80
C ILE A 30 5.28 -13.39 11.04
N GLU A 31 5.66 -13.85 12.22
CA GLU A 31 5.02 -13.47 13.49
C GLU A 31 5.11 -11.96 13.77
N ARG A 32 6.23 -11.32 13.41
CA ARG A 32 6.50 -9.91 13.74
C ARG A 32 6.14 -8.93 12.62
N PHE A 33 6.30 -9.32 11.36
CA PHE A 33 6.11 -8.39 10.22
C PHE A 33 4.75 -8.54 9.56
N LEU A 34 4.18 -9.75 9.48
CA LEU A 34 2.90 -9.95 8.78
C LEU A 34 1.75 -9.11 9.38
N PRO A 35 1.57 -9.01 10.71
CA PRO A 35 0.54 -8.15 11.28
C PRO A 35 0.73 -6.68 10.89
N LYS A 36 1.96 -6.16 11.02
CA LYS A 36 2.31 -4.76 10.70
C LYS A 36 2.13 -4.41 9.22
N LEU A 37 2.45 -5.37 8.34
CA LEU A 37 2.22 -5.24 6.90
C LEU A 37 0.73 -5.13 6.59
N ARG A 38 -0.11 -5.99 7.21
CA ARG A 38 -1.57 -5.94 7.05
C ARG A 38 -2.13 -4.61 7.55
N ASP A 39 -1.70 -4.14 8.72
CA ASP A 39 -2.13 -2.86 9.26
C ASP A 39 -1.76 -1.70 8.32
N SER A 40 -0.54 -1.74 7.77
CA SER A 40 -0.07 -0.74 6.82
C SER A 40 -0.86 -0.77 5.51
N ALA A 41 -1.18 -1.95 4.99
CA ALA A 41 -2.04 -2.12 3.81
C ALA A 41 -3.46 -1.57 4.06
N GLN A 42 -4.03 -1.78 5.25
CA GLN A 42 -5.34 -1.22 5.61
C GLN A 42 -5.31 0.32 5.72
N ARG A 43 -4.26 0.89 6.32
CA ARG A 43 -4.11 2.35 6.38
C ARG A 43 -3.98 2.99 5.01
N ILE A 44 -3.19 2.39 4.11
CA ILE A 44 -3.05 2.87 2.73
C ILE A 44 -4.40 2.78 2.01
N ARG A 45 -5.12 1.66 2.14
CA ARG A 45 -6.47 1.50 1.58
C ARG A 45 -7.42 2.60 2.07
N GLN A 46 -7.43 2.88 3.38
CA GLN A 46 -8.28 3.91 3.96
C GLN A 46 -7.92 5.30 3.40
N ALA A 47 -6.65 5.68 3.45
CA ALA A 47 -6.19 6.98 2.96
C ALA A 47 -6.48 7.16 1.46
N PHE A 48 -6.29 6.11 0.66
CA PHE A 48 -6.63 6.14 -0.76
C PHE A 48 -8.13 6.31 -0.99
N GLY A 49 -8.98 5.63 -0.22
CA GLY A 49 -10.43 5.81 -0.28
C GLY A 49 -10.89 7.20 0.13
N GLU A 50 -10.24 7.82 1.12
CA GLU A 50 -10.48 9.21 1.52
C GLU A 50 -10.08 10.19 0.40
N GLN A 51 -8.90 10.02 -0.20
CA GLN A 51 -8.45 10.80 -1.35
C GLN A 51 -9.34 10.65 -2.59
N GLN A 52 -9.99 9.51 -2.79
CA GLN A 52 -10.96 9.36 -3.89
C GLN A 52 -12.25 10.13 -3.67
N ARG A 53 -12.70 10.29 -2.41
CA ARG A 53 -13.91 11.05 -2.07
C ARG A 53 -13.68 12.56 -2.13
N ASP A 54 -12.49 12.99 -1.74
CA ASP A 54 -12.05 14.39 -1.82
C ASP A 54 -10.77 14.46 -2.66
N PRO A 55 -10.89 14.35 -4.00
CA PRO A 55 -9.73 14.38 -4.88
C PRO A 55 -9.03 15.72 -4.70
N PRO A 56 -7.72 15.75 -4.38
CA PRO A 56 -6.94 16.97 -4.22
C PRO A 56 -6.77 17.60 -5.60
N HIS A 57 -7.83 18.26 -6.05
CA HIS A 57 -7.96 19.12 -7.21
C HIS A 57 -7.36 18.64 -8.56
N LEU A 58 -8.21 18.67 -9.58
CA LEU A 58 -7.89 18.83 -11.00
C LEU A 58 -7.12 20.14 -11.32
N HIS A 59 -6.14 20.54 -10.51
CA HIS A 59 -5.38 21.77 -10.72
C HIS A 59 -4.36 21.58 -11.85
N HIS A 60 -4.77 22.06 -13.03
CA HIS A 60 -3.95 22.73 -14.03
C HIS A 60 -2.95 21.86 -14.83
N ARG A 61 -3.47 21.17 -15.86
CA ARG A 61 -2.69 21.00 -17.09
C ARG A 61 -3.05 22.17 -18.00
N PRO A 62 -2.24 23.23 -18.13
CA PRO A 62 -2.51 24.22 -19.16
C PRO A 62 -2.45 23.50 -20.50
N ALA A 63 -3.52 23.62 -21.28
CA ALA A 63 -3.53 23.17 -22.65
C ALA A 63 -2.37 23.85 -23.36
N GLN A 64 -1.36 23.07 -23.79
CA GLN A 64 -0.40 23.56 -24.76
C GLN A 64 -1.17 23.86 -26.04
N ILE A 65 -1.47 25.14 -26.24
CA ILE A 65 -1.93 25.71 -27.50
C ILE A 65 -0.82 25.42 -28.53
N ARG A 66 -1.21 24.74 -29.61
CA ARG A 66 -0.38 24.49 -30.79
C ARG A 66 -0.17 25.76 -31.60
#